data_AF-A0A522BNE9-F1
#
_entry.id   AF-A0A522BNE9-F1
#
_cell.length_a   1.000
_cell.length_b   1.000
_cell.length_c   1.000
_cell.angle_alpha   90.00
_cell.angle_beta   90.00
_cell.angle_gamma   90.00
#
_symmetry.space_group_name_H-M   'P 1'
#
loop_
_entity.id
_entity.type
_entity.pdbx_description
1 polymer ?
#
loop_
_entity_poly.entity_id
_entity_poly.type
_entity_poly.pdbx_seq_one_letter_code
_entity_poly.pdbx_strand_id
1 'polypeptide(L)'
;MRNFSSINLWGRRLARRSETSAALAAILIFAAAFILPRPVSAAGSYSAQLVSISETALNLKPGEAREVSVTFKNNGGSAWRKSGANYISFYTWEPKYHASKLAASNWRSKSQTGALAADVSPGAKGTIVVTIKAPELPGTYNENFQLAAEDRAWLSGGRFGLVVTVSGKGAAVSAAPPAAAPTEPSAPPAGSLMATRLLMNTNGLTLKGGERSEVSVLFKNSGTAPWGLRKLVHDGGVRIAAGDAPDFSDASWPSKTVALSVAEEVKPGNTVFVRFTLKAPASKGEYSAKFKLTVEDQDVPGGVFELPVSVTENAAYANEAPPSVAPAIPVGTLIPEPKIRIGTTTVPVSTLVLSSASELIVRDAASAELGRVPPGLAVTVKIGASGAFTVTGAGASPLTFSGIARFIPVNGDEGITQVNAGGAEYWNSWVNNGRFRDTLEIRYYAPADVTWVINELPIEKYLYGLAETGNTSPHEYQKALVTAARTYAYWHLTHPGKHITFTLDSTAGDQVYRGYNRELNQPNIVRAVEESRGALVHYNNEVVVTPYYANSDGRTRAWTEVWGGGAKPWLLSVEATYDKGKKMWGHGVGLSARDAAYRADEDKWTWDQILKYYYTGVEVKKLW
;
A
#
# COMPACT_ATOMS: atom_id res chain seq x y z
N MET A 1 32.03 -61.27 -58.77
CA MET A 1 32.21 -59.82 -59.02
C MET A 1 32.19 -59.15 -57.65
N ARG A 2 33.36 -58.97 -57.02
CA ARG A 2 34.12 -57.70 -56.83
C ARG A 2 33.41 -56.73 -55.87
N ASN A 3 34.02 -56.10 -54.86
CA ASN A 3 35.38 -56.06 -54.32
C ASN A 3 35.36 -55.19 -53.03
N PHE A 4 36.22 -55.52 -52.04
CA PHE A 4 37.15 -54.65 -51.27
C PHE A 4 36.71 -53.23 -50.82
N SER A 5 36.97 -52.71 -49.60
CA SER A 5 38.26 -52.66 -48.87
C SER A 5 38.06 -51.90 -47.52
N SER A 6 38.55 -52.40 -46.37
CA SER A 6 39.66 -51.86 -45.51
C SER A 6 39.58 -50.35 -45.13
N ILE A 7 39.84 -49.85 -43.93
CA ILE A 7 40.88 -50.19 -42.95
C ILE A 7 40.69 -49.38 -41.63
N ASN A 8 41.07 -50.01 -40.51
CA ASN A 8 41.65 -49.52 -39.25
C ASN A 8 41.92 -48.01 -39.02
N LEU A 9 41.73 -47.52 -37.78
CA LEU A 9 42.87 -47.27 -36.88
C LEU A 9 42.50 -47.06 -35.39
N TRP A 10 42.87 -48.04 -34.55
CA TRP A 10 43.54 -47.97 -33.23
C TRP A 10 42.92 -47.16 -32.07
N GLY A 11 42.84 -47.65 -30.82
CA GLY A 11 43.30 -48.90 -30.26
C GLY A 11 43.36 -48.89 -28.71
N ARG A 12 43.07 -50.08 -28.14
CA ARG A 12 43.65 -50.72 -26.93
C ARG A 12 43.39 -50.06 -25.56
N ARG A 13 42.65 -50.71 -24.66
CA ARG A 13 42.98 -51.88 -23.80
C ARG A 13 43.86 -51.55 -22.58
N LEU A 14 43.50 -52.23 -21.49
CA LEU A 14 44.24 -52.56 -20.26
C LEU A 14 44.17 -51.51 -19.14
N ALA A 15 44.16 -51.86 -17.86
CA ALA A 15 43.83 -53.07 -17.11
C ALA A 15 44.01 -52.69 -15.63
N ARG A 16 43.11 -53.21 -14.78
CA ARG A 16 43.36 -53.74 -13.43
C ARG A 16 44.28 -53.00 -12.44
N ARG A 17 43.68 -52.86 -11.24
CA ARG A 17 44.28 -53.05 -9.90
C ARG A 17 45.21 -51.92 -9.44
N SER A 18 45.34 -51.61 -8.14
CA SER A 18 44.63 -51.99 -6.92
C SER A 18 45.21 -51.11 -5.80
N GLU A 19 44.43 -51.01 -4.74
CA GLU A 19 44.68 -50.51 -3.39
C GLU A 19 46.07 -50.78 -2.77
N THR A 20 46.27 -50.09 -1.62
CA THR A 20 47.26 -50.27 -0.51
C THR A 20 48.55 -49.45 -0.66
N SER A 21 49.13 -48.75 0.34
CA SER A 21 48.83 -48.40 1.74
C SER A 21 49.92 -47.38 2.18
N ALA A 22 49.60 -46.49 3.14
CA ALA A 22 50.42 -45.89 4.23
C ALA A 22 51.98 -45.96 4.19
N ALA A 23 52.83 -44.99 4.57
CA ALA A 23 52.73 -43.82 5.46
C ALA A 23 54.03 -42.96 5.46
N LEU A 24 53.93 -41.76 6.07
CA LEU A 24 54.92 -41.03 6.91
C LEU A 24 56.12 -40.26 6.31
N ALA A 25 56.09 -38.92 6.48
CA ALA A 25 57.08 -38.06 7.22
C ALA A 25 56.86 -36.56 6.84
N ALA A 26 56.29 -35.72 7.73
CA ALA A 26 56.97 -34.78 8.67
C ALA A 26 57.62 -33.55 7.98
N ILE A 27 57.51 -32.27 8.36
CA ILE A 27 57.01 -31.49 9.52
C ILE A 27 57.05 -29.97 9.13
N LEU A 28 56.35 -29.09 9.89
CA LEU A 28 56.48 -27.60 10.05
C LEU A 28 55.43 -26.63 9.41
N ILE A 29 54.31 -26.48 10.13
CA ILE A 29 53.73 -25.26 10.74
C ILE A 29 53.87 -23.91 10.00
N PHE A 30 52.74 -23.36 9.52
CA PHE A 30 52.28 -22.01 9.92
C PHE A 30 50.75 -21.89 9.78
N ALA A 31 50.15 -21.26 10.79
CA ALA A 31 48.72 -21.07 10.96
C ALA A 31 48.15 -20.01 10.01
N ALA A 32 47.00 -20.31 9.40
CA ALA A 32 45.97 -19.32 9.08
C ALA A 32 44.63 -20.05 8.90
N ALA A 33 43.89 -20.19 10.00
CA ALA A 33 42.47 -20.45 9.95
C ALA A 33 41.78 -19.22 9.34
N PHE A 34 41.49 -19.25 8.03
CA PHE A 34 40.48 -18.37 7.48
C PHE A 34 39.11 -18.92 7.90
N ILE A 35 38.62 -18.36 9.00
CA ILE A 35 37.23 -18.33 9.39
C ILE A 35 36.47 -17.72 8.19
N LEU A 36 35.81 -18.56 7.39
CA LEU A 36 34.71 -18.07 6.57
C LEU A 36 33.59 -17.69 7.56
N PRO A 37 33.09 -16.43 7.52
CA PRO A 37 32.03 -16.02 8.41
C PRO A 37 30.80 -16.89 8.14
N ARG A 38 30.42 -17.67 9.15
CA ARG A 38 29.07 -18.25 9.20
C ARG A 38 28.10 -17.07 9.30
N PRO A 39 27.06 -16.97 8.44
CA PRO A 39 26.03 -15.98 8.65
C PRO A 39 25.27 -16.34 9.93
N VAL A 40 25.66 -15.68 11.03
CA VAL A 40 24.77 -15.45 12.17
C VAL A 40 23.70 -14.51 11.65
N SER A 41 22.47 -15.00 11.48
CA SER A 41 21.32 -14.10 11.28
C SER A 41 20.94 -13.52 12.64
N ALA A 42 21.36 -12.28 12.87
CA ALA A 42 20.91 -11.46 13.99
C ALA A 42 19.72 -10.62 13.52
N ALA A 43 18.53 -10.82 14.11
CA ALA A 43 17.42 -9.87 14.02
C ALA A 43 16.57 -9.86 15.31
N GLY A 44 16.75 -8.81 16.15
CA GLY A 44 15.78 -8.24 17.11
C GLY A 44 15.62 -8.90 18.50
N SER A 45 16.35 -8.44 19.54
CA SER A 45 16.24 -8.98 20.91
C SER A 45 15.02 -8.50 21.74
N TYR A 46 14.37 -7.37 21.42
CA TYR A 46 13.27 -6.79 22.20
C TYR A 46 12.06 -6.44 21.32
N SER A 47 10.95 -7.15 21.49
CA SER A 47 9.70 -6.95 20.75
C SER A 47 8.50 -7.26 21.66
N ALA A 48 7.46 -6.43 21.59
CA ALA A 48 6.27 -6.53 22.43
C ALA A 48 5.02 -6.67 21.56
N GLN A 49 4.03 -7.40 22.07
CA GLN A 49 2.69 -7.39 21.52
C GLN A 49 1.72 -6.96 22.61
N LEU A 50 0.96 -5.90 22.38
CA LEU A 50 -0.12 -5.49 23.27
C LEU A 50 -1.15 -6.63 23.34
N VAL A 51 -1.44 -7.10 24.55
CA VAL A 51 -2.40 -8.18 24.82
C VAL A 51 -3.73 -7.62 25.28
N SER A 52 -3.71 -6.63 26.18
CA SER A 52 -4.93 -5.99 26.66
C SER A 52 -4.64 -4.66 27.34
N ILE A 53 -5.62 -3.75 27.28
CA ILE A 53 -5.70 -2.53 28.09
C ILE A 53 -7.04 -2.63 28.82
N SER A 54 -7.08 -2.35 30.12
CA SER A 54 -8.35 -2.42 30.87
C SER A 54 -9.38 -1.38 30.39
N GLU A 55 -8.95 -0.14 30.10
CA GLU A 55 -9.79 0.95 29.62
C GLU A 55 -8.98 1.90 28.71
N THR A 56 -9.54 2.28 27.55
CA THR A 56 -8.89 3.20 26.58
C THR A 56 -9.49 4.61 26.58
N ALA A 57 -10.70 4.77 27.13
CA ALA A 57 -11.35 6.05 27.34
C ALA A 57 -11.81 6.15 28.80
N LEU A 58 -11.31 7.15 29.53
CA LEU A 58 -11.62 7.35 30.95
C LEU A 58 -12.48 8.60 31.10
N ASN A 59 -13.63 8.46 31.76
CA ASN A 59 -14.43 9.60 32.18
C ASN A 59 -14.22 9.80 33.68
N LEU A 60 -13.47 10.84 34.04
CA LEU A 60 -13.01 11.09 35.41
C LEU A 60 -13.51 12.45 35.89
N LYS A 61 -13.64 12.60 37.21
CA LYS A 61 -13.80 13.92 37.82
C LYS A 61 -12.43 14.58 38.04
N PRO A 62 -12.36 15.92 38.14
CA PRO A 62 -11.14 16.62 38.51
C PRO A 62 -10.45 15.97 39.73
N GLY A 63 -9.15 15.70 39.60
CA GLY A 63 -8.33 15.09 40.65
C GLY A 63 -8.52 13.58 40.86
N GLU A 64 -9.53 12.95 40.24
CA GLU A 64 -9.80 11.51 40.34
C GLU A 64 -8.67 10.70 39.67
N ALA A 65 -8.26 9.60 40.30
CA ALA A 65 -7.25 8.69 39.76
C ALA A 65 -7.87 7.35 39.41
N ARG A 66 -7.40 6.75 38.32
CA ARG A 66 -7.86 5.44 37.85
C ARG A 66 -6.69 4.62 37.34
N GLU A 67 -6.72 3.32 37.65
CA GLU A 67 -5.70 2.40 37.19
C GLU A 67 -6.08 1.81 35.83
N VAL A 68 -5.13 1.88 34.91
CA VAL A 68 -5.21 1.23 33.62
C VAL A 68 -4.17 0.12 33.61
N SER A 69 -4.64 -1.13 33.61
CA SER A 69 -3.78 -2.29 33.50
C SER A 69 -3.50 -2.56 32.04
N VAL A 70 -2.21 -2.57 31.67
CA VAL A 70 -1.78 -2.82 30.30
C VAL A 70 -0.90 -4.06 30.28
N THR A 71 -1.37 -5.10 29.59
CA THR A 71 -0.66 -6.37 29.46
C THR A 71 -0.01 -6.45 28.10
N PHE A 72 1.28 -6.75 28.08
CA PHE A 72 2.06 -7.00 26.88
C PHE A 72 2.68 -8.40 26.94
N LYS A 73 2.74 -9.09 25.81
CA LYS A 73 3.48 -10.33 25.65
C LYS A 73 4.87 -10.04 25.14
N ASN A 74 5.87 -10.65 25.76
CA ASN A 74 7.25 -10.60 25.27
C ASN A 74 7.39 -11.46 24.02
N ASN A 75 7.52 -10.83 22.85
CA ASN A 75 7.73 -11.51 21.58
C ASN A 75 9.18 -11.36 21.08
N GLY A 76 10.08 -10.77 21.88
CA GLY A 76 11.50 -10.64 21.58
C GLY A 76 12.31 -11.85 22.02
N GLY A 77 13.54 -11.95 21.51
CA GLY A 77 14.46 -13.03 21.88
C GLY A 77 15.08 -12.92 23.28
N SER A 78 14.91 -11.80 23.99
CA SER A 78 15.45 -11.57 25.34
C SER A 78 14.37 -11.48 26.41
N ALA A 79 14.65 -12.04 27.59
CA ALA A 79 13.76 -11.90 28.75
C ALA A 79 13.65 -10.44 29.17
N TRP A 80 12.42 -10.00 29.43
CA TRP A 80 12.14 -8.69 29.98
C TRP A 80 12.35 -8.73 31.48
N ARG A 81 13.15 -7.78 31.96
CA ARG A 81 13.45 -7.65 33.38
C ARG A 81 12.44 -6.68 34.00
N LYS A 82 12.01 -6.98 35.23
CA LYS A 82 11.21 -6.06 36.05
C LYS A 82 12.04 -4.97 36.71
N SER A 83 13.33 -5.22 36.91
CA SER A 83 14.29 -4.32 37.57
C SER A 83 15.72 -4.60 37.13
N GLY A 84 16.66 -3.71 37.46
CA GLY A 84 18.06 -3.78 37.05
C GLY A 84 18.28 -3.23 35.63
N ALA A 85 19.42 -3.54 35.01
CA ALA A 85 19.75 -3.01 33.68
C ALA A 85 18.73 -3.48 32.62
N ASN A 86 18.26 -2.56 31.78
CA ASN A 86 17.30 -2.82 30.69
C ASN A 86 15.93 -3.36 31.16
N TYR A 87 15.46 -2.92 32.34
CA TYR A 87 14.10 -3.22 32.78
C TYR A 87 13.04 -2.57 31.87
N ILE A 88 11.81 -3.05 31.93
CA ILE A 88 10.75 -2.60 31.03
C ILE A 88 9.82 -1.57 31.70
N SER A 89 9.59 -0.43 31.04
CA SER A 89 8.62 0.60 31.45
C SER A 89 7.97 1.29 30.25
N PHE A 90 6.97 2.16 30.47
CA PHE A 90 6.44 3.04 29.43
C PHE A 90 6.98 4.46 29.53
N TYR A 91 7.14 5.07 28.36
CA TYR A 91 7.31 6.51 28.20
C TYR A 91 6.13 7.13 27.47
N THR A 92 5.86 8.39 27.77
CA THR A 92 4.95 9.24 26.97
C THR A 92 5.50 9.41 25.56
N TRP A 93 4.59 9.46 24.60
CA TRP A 93 4.89 9.35 23.18
C TRP A 93 4.02 10.32 22.38
N GLU A 94 4.54 10.88 21.30
CA GLU A 94 3.82 11.82 20.41
C GLU A 94 3.22 13.06 21.11
N PRO A 95 4.05 14.03 21.55
CA PRO A 95 5.51 14.11 21.35
C PRO A 95 6.29 13.18 22.28
N LYS A 96 7.40 12.62 21.79
CA LYS A 96 8.25 11.72 22.59
C LYS A 96 8.78 12.41 23.85
N TYR A 97 8.60 11.77 25.01
CA TYR A 97 9.08 12.23 26.33
C TYR A 97 8.43 13.50 26.89
N HIS A 98 7.26 13.90 26.40
CA HIS A 98 6.59 15.07 26.95
C HIS A 98 6.12 14.82 28.40
N ALA A 99 6.10 15.86 29.23
CA ALA A 99 5.61 15.76 30.60
C ALA A 99 4.07 15.66 30.59
N SER A 100 3.55 14.50 30.97
CA SER A 100 2.11 14.26 30.99
C SER A 100 1.42 15.08 32.09
N LYS A 101 0.28 15.69 31.72
CA LYS A 101 -0.65 16.31 32.69
C LYS A 101 -1.47 15.28 33.45
N LEU A 102 -1.44 14.03 33.01
CA LEU A 102 -2.16 12.89 33.57
C LEU A 102 -1.29 12.04 34.51
N ALA A 103 -0.01 12.40 34.66
CA ALA A 103 0.94 11.67 35.48
C ALA A 103 0.50 11.65 36.95
N ALA A 104 0.30 10.44 37.48
CA ALA A 104 0.06 10.22 38.90
C ALA A 104 1.37 10.30 39.71
N SER A 105 1.26 10.48 41.03
CA SER A 105 2.43 10.65 41.91
C SER A 105 3.31 9.41 42.05
N ASN A 106 2.81 8.24 41.65
CA ASN A 106 3.54 6.97 41.65
C ASN A 106 4.29 6.69 40.33
N TRP A 107 4.24 7.61 39.36
CA TRP A 107 5.08 7.52 38.18
C TRP A 107 6.54 7.83 38.53
N ARG A 108 7.49 7.21 37.82
CA ARG A 108 8.92 7.46 38.04
C ARG A 108 9.31 8.88 37.65
N SER A 109 8.68 9.42 36.61
CA SER A 109 8.73 10.83 36.24
C SER A 109 7.47 11.19 35.44
N LYS A 110 7.24 12.48 35.14
CA LYS A 110 6.05 12.89 34.34
C LYS A 110 6.03 12.32 32.91
N SER A 111 7.14 11.79 32.42
CA SER A 111 7.25 11.18 31.10
C SER A 111 7.48 9.67 31.15
N GLN A 112 7.62 9.07 32.34
CA GLN A 112 7.92 7.65 32.53
C GLN A 112 7.06 7.04 33.64
N THR A 113 6.29 6.01 33.28
CA THR A 113 5.31 5.40 34.18
C THR A 113 5.95 4.33 35.08
N GLY A 114 5.11 3.48 35.67
CA GLY A 114 5.54 2.23 36.33
C GLY A 114 6.20 1.23 35.38
N ALA A 115 6.81 0.20 35.97
CA ALA A 115 7.54 -0.88 35.30
C ALA A 115 6.80 -2.23 35.44
N LEU A 116 7.31 -3.29 34.81
CA LEU A 116 6.80 -4.65 35.00
C LEU A 116 6.79 -5.07 36.49
N ALA A 117 5.78 -5.83 36.88
CA ALA A 117 5.67 -6.38 38.24
C ALA A 117 6.53 -7.64 38.47
N ALA A 118 6.81 -8.40 37.40
CA ALA A 118 7.60 -9.63 37.42
C ALA A 118 8.48 -9.72 36.16
N ASP A 119 9.56 -10.50 36.21
CA ASP A 119 10.36 -10.81 35.02
C ASP A 119 9.51 -11.61 34.03
N VAL A 120 9.63 -11.30 32.75
CA VAL A 120 8.82 -11.89 31.69
C VAL A 120 9.73 -12.52 30.66
N SER A 121 9.88 -13.84 30.77
CA SER A 121 10.60 -14.65 29.78
C SER A 121 10.03 -14.46 28.37
N PRO A 122 10.81 -14.69 27.31
CA PRO A 122 10.29 -14.71 25.94
C PRO A 122 9.05 -15.61 25.84
N GLY A 123 8.00 -15.07 25.21
CA GLY A 123 6.69 -15.70 25.07
C GLY A 123 5.74 -15.53 26.26
N ALA A 124 6.21 -15.08 27.44
CA ALA A 124 5.35 -14.84 28.60
C ALA A 124 4.67 -13.46 28.54
N LYS A 125 3.63 -13.27 29.35
CA LYS A 125 2.89 -12.01 29.48
C LYS A 125 3.36 -11.24 30.71
N GLY A 126 3.56 -9.94 30.52
CA GLY A 126 3.82 -8.98 31.58
C GLY A 126 2.74 -7.94 31.63
N THR A 127 2.27 -7.61 32.82
CA THR A 127 1.32 -6.52 33.03
C THR A 127 2.03 -5.38 33.73
N ILE A 128 1.81 -4.17 33.22
CA ILE A 128 2.16 -2.91 33.85
C ILE A 128 0.86 -2.20 34.18
N VAL A 129 0.69 -1.82 35.43
CA VAL A 129 -0.44 -1.00 35.86
C VAL A 129 -0.01 0.45 35.83
N VAL A 130 -0.73 1.27 35.07
CA VAL A 130 -0.49 2.70 34.93
C VAL A 130 -1.63 3.45 35.63
N THR A 131 -1.32 4.13 36.71
CA THR A 131 -2.30 5.01 37.38
C THR A 131 -2.37 6.33 36.63
N ILE A 132 -3.56 6.69 36.15
CA ILE A 132 -3.87 7.94 35.44
C ILE A 132 -4.58 8.87 36.42
N LYS A 133 -4.07 10.09 36.63
CA LYS A 133 -4.72 11.09 37.47
C LYS A 133 -5.29 12.22 36.61
N ALA A 134 -6.59 12.46 36.73
CA ALA A 134 -7.25 13.57 36.07
C ALA A 134 -6.72 14.92 36.59
N PRO A 135 -6.38 15.88 35.70
CA PRO A 135 -6.06 17.24 36.13
C PRO A 135 -7.29 17.94 36.73
N GLU A 136 -7.05 19.01 37.49
CA GLU A 136 -8.13 19.83 38.07
C GLU A 136 -8.93 20.57 37.00
N LEU A 137 -8.31 20.85 35.85
CA LEU A 137 -8.94 21.53 34.74
C LEU A 137 -9.83 20.54 33.96
N PRO A 138 -11.14 20.83 33.78
CA PRO A 138 -12.00 20.04 32.92
C PRO A 138 -11.55 20.11 31.45
N GLY A 139 -11.73 19.02 30.71
CA GLY A 139 -11.33 18.93 29.31
C GLY A 139 -11.01 17.50 28.86
N THR A 140 -10.72 17.33 27.57
CA THR A 140 -10.30 16.05 26.99
C THR A 140 -8.78 16.06 26.79
N TYR A 141 -8.12 15.02 27.30
CA TYR A 141 -6.68 14.84 27.28
C TYR A 141 -6.35 13.54 26.56
N ASN A 142 -5.64 13.63 25.44
CA ASN A 142 -5.15 12.47 24.70
C ASN A 142 -3.70 12.21 25.08
N GLU A 143 -3.36 10.96 25.37
CA GLU A 143 -2.04 10.59 25.86
C GLU A 143 -1.60 9.27 25.24
N ASN A 144 -0.43 9.26 24.60
CA ASN A 144 0.12 8.07 23.96
C ASN A 144 1.37 7.60 24.70
N PHE A 145 1.60 6.30 24.71
CA PHE A 145 2.70 5.67 25.41
C PHE A 145 3.42 4.64 24.53
N GLN A 146 4.71 4.46 24.78
CA GLN A 146 5.57 3.50 24.10
C GLN A 146 6.44 2.76 25.14
N LEU A 147 6.43 1.43 25.04
CA LEU A 147 7.21 0.53 25.89
C LEU A 147 8.70 0.56 25.52
N ALA A 148 9.57 0.57 26.53
CA ALA A 148 11.02 0.61 26.41
C ALA A 148 11.67 -0.45 27.31
N ALA A 149 12.79 -1.00 26.84
CA ALA A 149 13.83 -1.57 27.68
C ALA A 149 14.81 -0.45 27.98
N GLU A 150 14.86 -0.02 29.24
CA GLU A 150 15.62 1.15 29.67
C GLU A 150 17.05 1.13 29.14
N ASP A 151 17.51 2.28 28.63
CA ASP A 151 18.88 2.51 28.13
C ASP A 151 19.35 1.56 27.01
N ARG A 152 18.42 0.83 26.37
CA ARG A 152 18.77 -0.17 25.36
C ARG A 152 17.94 -0.11 24.10
N ALA A 153 16.62 -0.23 24.21
CA ALA A 153 15.79 -0.37 23.02
C ALA A 153 14.32 -0.01 23.26
N TRP A 154 13.69 0.55 22.24
CA TRP A 154 12.24 0.66 22.16
C TRP A 154 11.65 -0.66 21.71
N LEU A 155 10.61 -1.12 22.39
CA LEU A 155 10.00 -2.41 22.06
C LEU A 155 9.04 -2.18 20.88
N SER A 156 9.39 -2.73 19.72
CA SER A 156 8.50 -2.75 18.55
C SER A 156 7.16 -3.39 18.94
N GLY A 157 6.04 -2.74 18.61
CA GLY A 157 4.69 -3.18 19.01
C GLY A 157 4.28 -2.82 20.44
N GLY A 158 5.09 -2.04 21.16
CA GLY A 158 4.86 -1.59 22.53
C GLY A 158 4.02 -0.31 22.71
N ARG A 159 3.20 0.10 21.72
CA ARG A 159 2.43 1.37 21.79
C ARG A 159 1.01 1.19 22.29
N PHE A 160 0.50 2.19 23.00
CA PHE A 160 -0.94 2.36 23.26
C PHE A 160 -1.30 3.84 23.50
N GLY A 161 -2.59 4.19 23.42
CA GLY A 161 -3.08 5.54 23.68
C GLY A 161 -4.33 5.54 24.57
N LEU A 162 -4.54 6.63 25.29
CA LEU A 162 -5.67 6.87 26.18
C LEU A 162 -6.33 8.22 25.88
N VAL A 163 -7.66 8.25 25.98
CA VAL A 163 -8.46 9.47 25.95
C VAL A 163 -9.08 9.68 27.33
N VAL A 164 -8.72 10.76 28.03
CA VAL A 164 -9.26 11.07 29.35
C VAL A 164 -10.14 12.31 29.26
N THR A 165 -11.42 12.15 29.54
CA THR A 165 -12.38 13.25 29.65
C THR A 165 -12.60 13.58 31.11
N VAL A 166 -12.29 14.82 31.49
CA VAL A 166 -12.50 15.34 32.83
C VAL A 166 -13.77 16.18 32.86
N SER A 167 -14.80 15.65 33.51
CA SER A 167 -16.13 16.27 33.58
C SER A 167 -16.16 17.31 34.71
N GLY A 168 -16.34 18.60 34.35
CA GLY A 168 -16.41 19.69 35.33
C GLY A 168 -17.68 19.63 36.19
N LYS A 169 -17.51 19.79 37.51
CA LYS A 169 -18.63 20.01 38.44
C LYS A 169 -19.12 21.45 38.24
N GLY A 170 -20.38 21.63 37.87
CA GLY A 170 -20.99 22.95 37.72
C GLY A 170 -20.85 23.78 39.00
N ALA A 171 -20.42 25.02 38.86
CA ALA A 171 -20.55 26.05 39.88
C ALA A 171 -20.84 27.39 39.18
N ALA A 172 -21.94 27.99 39.62
CA ALA A 172 -22.53 29.23 39.12
C ALA A 172 -21.57 30.42 39.23
N VAL A 173 -21.72 31.39 38.32
CA VAL A 173 -21.14 32.73 38.50
C VAL A 173 -22.27 33.75 38.57
N SER A 174 -22.45 34.27 39.79
CA SER A 174 -23.27 35.42 40.15
C SER A 174 -22.54 36.73 39.81
N ALA A 175 -23.35 37.76 39.58
CA ALA A 175 -23.11 39.02 38.89
C ALA A 175 -22.10 40.03 39.50
N ALA A 176 -21.55 40.91 38.63
CA ALA A 176 -21.39 42.35 38.89
C ALA A 176 -21.31 43.17 37.55
N PRO A 177 -22.13 44.24 37.35
CA PRO A 177 -22.24 45.08 36.13
C PRO A 177 -21.64 46.50 36.34
N PRO A 178 -21.80 47.51 35.44
CA PRO A 178 -22.14 47.52 34.00
C PRO A 178 -21.11 48.29 33.13
N ALA A 179 -20.98 47.92 31.85
CA ALA A 179 -20.58 48.87 30.81
C ALA A 179 -21.34 48.56 29.52
N ALA A 180 -22.13 49.56 29.11
CA ALA A 180 -22.88 49.77 27.87
C ALA A 180 -23.12 48.57 26.93
N ALA A 181 -24.41 48.27 26.74
CA ALA A 181 -24.93 47.27 25.83
C ALA A 181 -24.41 47.43 24.38
N PRO A 182 -23.85 46.36 23.78
CA PRO A 182 -24.10 46.03 22.39
C PRO A 182 -25.28 45.05 22.36
N THR A 183 -26.34 45.52 21.70
CA THR A 183 -27.42 44.76 21.06
C THR A 183 -27.28 43.24 21.05
N GLU A 184 -28.35 42.54 21.46
CA GLU A 184 -28.55 41.10 21.28
C GLU A 184 -27.96 40.60 19.95
N PRO A 185 -27.27 39.44 19.90
CA PRO A 185 -27.01 38.80 18.64
C PRO A 185 -28.37 38.44 18.06
N SER A 186 -28.83 39.26 17.12
CA SER A 186 -30.02 39.01 16.31
C SER A 186 -30.00 37.56 15.87
N ALA A 187 -31.09 36.84 16.12
CA ALA A 187 -31.30 35.51 15.55
C ALA A 187 -30.86 35.56 14.08
N PRO A 188 -30.04 34.60 13.59
CA PRO A 188 -29.55 34.64 12.23
C PRO A 188 -30.74 34.83 11.28
N PRO A 189 -30.71 35.83 10.37
CA PRO A 189 -31.85 36.11 9.51
C PRO A 189 -32.33 34.84 8.82
N ALA A 190 -33.64 34.72 8.60
CA ALA A 190 -34.22 33.53 7.96
C ALA A 190 -33.55 33.30 6.59
N GLY A 191 -33.01 32.11 6.38
CA GLY A 191 -32.22 31.78 5.19
C GLY A 191 -30.72 32.03 5.30
N SER A 192 -30.18 32.31 6.49
CA SER A 192 -28.75 32.54 6.69
C SER A 192 -27.92 31.25 6.67
N LEU A 193 -26.78 31.31 5.99
CA LEU A 193 -25.74 30.30 6.00
C LEU A 193 -24.76 30.63 7.13
N MET A 194 -24.56 29.75 8.11
CA MET A 194 -23.57 29.93 9.20
C MET A 194 -22.94 28.60 9.58
N ALA A 195 -21.64 28.59 9.91
CA ALA A 195 -20.91 27.41 10.34
C ALA A 195 -20.32 27.60 11.75
N THR A 196 -20.23 26.51 12.51
CA THR A 196 -19.41 26.43 13.72
C THR A 196 -18.40 25.31 13.55
N ARG A 197 -17.10 25.63 13.58
CA ARG A 197 -16.04 24.63 13.57
C ARG A 197 -15.98 23.94 14.94
N LEU A 198 -16.11 22.61 14.96
CA LEU A 198 -16.14 21.82 16.19
C LEU A 198 -14.80 21.11 16.45
N LEU A 199 -14.16 20.59 15.40
CA LEU A 199 -12.94 19.80 15.51
C LEU A 199 -12.07 19.99 14.26
N MET A 200 -10.76 19.87 14.43
CA MET A 200 -9.81 19.64 13.35
C MET A 200 -8.86 18.52 13.78
N ASN A 201 -8.47 17.64 12.86
CA ASN A 201 -7.54 16.55 13.16
C ASN A 201 -6.11 17.02 13.46
N THR A 202 -5.81 18.29 13.19
CA THR A 202 -4.51 18.92 13.43
C THR A 202 -4.67 20.41 13.73
N ASN A 203 -3.74 21.00 14.50
CA ASN A 203 -3.64 22.45 14.72
C ASN A 203 -2.45 23.07 13.97
N GLY A 204 -1.72 22.27 13.19
CA GLY A 204 -0.54 22.66 12.43
C GLY A 204 0.16 21.45 11.85
N LEU A 205 0.75 21.58 10.67
CA LEU A 205 1.41 20.50 9.96
C LEU A 205 2.93 20.69 9.98
N THR A 206 3.67 19.61 10.20
CA THR A 206 5.13 19.59 10.02
C THR A 206 5.45 18.55 8.96
N LEU A 207 5.89 19.02 7.80
CA LEU A 207 6.00 18.24 6.57
C LEU A 207 7.35 18.49 5.89
N LYS A 208 7.74 17.61 4.98
CA LYS A 208 8.82 17.82 4.01
C LYS A 208 8.24 18.52 2.77
N GLY A 209 9.06 19.24 2.01
CA GLY A 209 8.57 19.93 0.82
C GLY A 209 7.92 18.97 -0.18
N GLY A 210 6.70 19.28 -0.60
CA GLY A 210 5.88 18.40 -1.47
C GLY A 210 5.19 17.22 -0.78
N GLU A 211 5.41 17.00 0.52
CA GLU A 211 4.72 15.97 1.30
C GLU A 211 3.24 16.34 1.48
N ARG A 212 2.37 15.32 1.50
CA ARG A 212 0.91 15.48 1.56
C ARG A 212 0.39 15.10 2.94
N SER A 213 -0.59 15.83 3.44
CA SER A 213 -1.29 15.49 4.69
C SER A 213 -2.79 15.66 4.53
N GLU A 214 -3.56 14.71 5.05
CA GLU A 214 -5.01 14.84 5.08
C GLU A 214 -5.42 15.76 6.23
N VAL A 215 -6.22 16.75 5.90
CA VAL A 215 -6.81 17.69 6.84
C VAL A 215 -8.32 17.42 6.90
N SER A 216 -8.81 17.17 8.10
CA SER A 216 -10.22 16.90 8.38
C SER A 216 -10.75 17.95 9.35
N VAL A 217 -11.76 18.71 8.91
CA VAL A 217 -12.41 19.74 9.72
C VAL A 217 -13.88 19.37 9.90
N LEU A 218 -14.36 19.30 11.13
CA LEU A 218 -15.77 19.09 11.45
C LEU A 218 -16.46 20.44 11.59
N PHE A 219 -17.44 20.71 10.73
CA PHE A 219 -18.32 21.87 10.83
C PHE A 219 -19.73 21.44 11.26
N LYS A 220 -20.38 22.28 12.06
CA LYS A 220 -21.83 22.25 12.29
C LYS A 220 -22.48 23.35 11.45
N ASN A 221 -23.56 23.04 10.74
CA ASN A 221 -24.43 24.06 10.18
C ASN A 221 -25.17 24.75 11.34
N SER A 222 -24.75 25.95 11.68
CA SER A 222 -25.35 26.79 12.73
C SER A 222 -26.29 27.86 12.16
N GLY A 223 -26.53 27.84 10.84
CA GLY A 223 -27.43 28.76 10.15
C GLY A 223 -28.88 28.28 10.17
N THR A 224 -29.74 28.98 9.43
CA THR A 224 -31.16 28.63 9.27
C THR A 224 -31.49 28.07 7.89
N ALA A 225 -30.57 28.13 6.92
CA ALA A 225 -30.67 27.49 5.61
C ALA A 225 -29.89 26.15 5.53
N PRO A 226 -30.37 25.16 4.77
CA PRO A 226 -29.58 23.98 4.45
C PRO A 226 -28.39 24.35 3.55
N TRP A 227 -27.30 23.61 3.68
CA TRP A 227 -26.15 23.75 2.78
C TRP A 227 -26.31 22.83 1.58
N GLY A 228 -26.34 23.39 0.37
CA GLY A 228 -26.28 22.65 -0.90
C GLY A 228 -24.85 22.37 -1.33
N LEU A 229 -24.47 22.84 -2.53
CA LEU A 229 -23.11 22.76 -3.06
C LEU A 229 -22.14 23.53 -2.16
N ARG A 230 -21.35 22.81 -1.37
CA ARG A 230 -20.30 23.35 -0.53
C ARG A 230 -18.97 23.33 -1.24
N LYS A 231 -18.22 24.42 -1.15
CA LYS A 231 -16.82 24.46 -1.57
C LYS A 231 -15.94 24.86 -0.40
N LEU A 232 -14.78 24.23 -0.25
CA LEU A 232 -13.71 24.75 0.59
C LEU A 232 -12.73 25.51 -0.30
N VAL A 233 -12.77 26.82 -0.23
CA VAL A 233 -11.96 27.71 -1.06
C VAL A 233 -10.67 28.05 -0.30
N HIS A 234 -9.52 27.84 -0.94
CA HIS A 234 -8.23 28.32 -0.47
C HIS A 234 -8.11 29.82 -0.78
N ASP A 235 -8.14 30.63 0.28
CA ASP A 235 -8.14 32.10 0.24
C ASP A 235 -6.71 32.64 0.43
N GLY A 236 -5.75 31.98 -0.24
CA GLY A 236 -4.33 32.29 -0.19
C GLY A 236 -3.57 31.72 1.01
N GLY A 237 -2.28 32.04 1.05
CA GLY A 237 -1.39 31.66 2.13
C GLY A 237 -0.16 32.54 2.17
N VAL A 238 0.41 32.73 3.35
CA VAL A 238 1.53 33.64 3.56
C VAL A 238 2.75 32.82 3.96
N ARG A 239 3.86 33.03 3.24
CA ARG A 239 5.18 32.65 3.75
C ARG A 239 5.58 33.68 4.78
N ILE A 240 5.91 33.24 5.99
CA ILE A 240 6.20 34.16 7.11
C ILE A 240 7.50 34.97 6.86
N ALA A 241 8.32 34.57 5.88
CA ALA A 241 9.48 35.30 5.35
C ALA A 241 9.29 35.70 3.87
N ALA A 242 9.91 36.79 3.43
CA ALA A 242 9.77 37.34 2.07
C ALA A 242 10.09 36.32 0.97
N GLY A 243 9.19 36.19 0.00
CA GLY A 243 9.31 35.28 -1.15
C GLY A 243 7.98 35.08 -1.88
N ASP A 244 7.98 34.25 -2.91
CA ASP A 244 6.80 33.96 -3.73
C ASP A 244 5.67 33.29 -2.91
N ALA A 245 4.44 33.46 -3.39
CA ALA A 245 3.25 32.89 -2.76
C ALA A 245 3.33 31.35 -2.72
N PRO A 246 3.10 30.70 -1.56
CA PRO A 246 3.17 29.25 -1.44
C PRO A 246 2.04 28.54 -2.20
N ASP A 247 2.39 27.46 -2.91
CA ASP A 247 1.39 26.56 -3.51
C ASP A 247 1.10 25.40 -2.56
N PHE A 248 -0.09 25.42 -1.97
CA PHE A 248 -0.61 24.38 -1.09
C PHE A 248 -1.52 23.37 -1.81
N SER A 249 -1.81 23.62 -3.08
CA SER A 249 -2.78 22.85 -3.82
C SER A 249 -2.28 21.42 -4.04
N ASP A 250 -3.13 20.46 -3.67
CA ASP A 250 -2.95 19.08 -4.07
C ASP A 250 -3.68 18.82 -5.40
N ALA A 251 -3.24 17.81 -6.15
CA ALA A 251 -3.93 17.41 -7.38
C ALA A 251 -5.37 16.93 -7.12
N SER A 252 -5.72 16.54 -5.88
CA SER A 252 -7.08 16.21 -5.49
C SER A 252 -8.02 17.42 -5.40
N TRP A 253 -7.48 18.65 -5.45
CA TRP A 253 -8.28 19.87 -5.38
C TRP A 253 -8.99 20.11 -6.71
N PRO A 254 -10.31 20.38 -6.73
CA PRO A 254 -11.04 20.78 -7.94
C PRO A 254 -10.37 21.90 -8.75
N SER A 255 -9.66 22.82 -8.08
CA SER A 255 -8.79 23.81 -8.72
C SER A 255 -7.71 24.27 -7.74
N LYS A 256 -6.73 25.06 -8.20
CA LYS A 256 -5.70 25.64 -7.31
C LYS A 256 -6.26 26.46 -6.12
N THR A 257 -7.50 26.92 -6.22
CA THR A 257 -8.16 27.74 -5.20
C THR A 257 -9.35 27.04 -4.54
N VAL A 258 -9.71 25.82 -4.95
CA VAL A 258 -10.85 25.08 -4.39
C VAL A 258 -10.37 23.71 -3.96
N ALA A 259 -10.25 23.49 -2.65
CA ALA A 259 -9.74 22.26 -2.04
C ALA A 259 -10.77 21.13 -1.94
N LEU A 260 -12.06 21.48 -1.95
CA LEU A 260 -13.17 20.53 -1.91
C LEU A 260 -14.40 21.15 -2.60
N SER A 261 -15.20 20.34 -3.30
CA SER A 261 -16.51 20.74 -3.85
C SER A 261 -17.49 19.57 -3.74
N VAL A 262 -18.55 19.68 -2.94
CA VAL A 262 -19.49 18.59 -2.63
C VAL A 262 -20.93 19.09 -2.65
N ALA A 263 -21.78 18.44 -3.46
CA ALA A 263 -23.21 18.73 -3.61
C ALA A 263 -24.07 17.73 -2.82
N GLU A 264 -23.96 17.75 -1.49
CA GLU A 264 -24.78 16.94 -0.59
C GLU A 264 -25.51 17.87 0.37
N GLU A 265 -26.75 17.63 0.77
CA GLU A 265 -27.45 18.56 1.67
C GLU A 265 -26.97 18.43 3.13
N VAL A 266 -26.66 19.55 3.80
CA VAL A 266 -26.46 19.58 5.27
C VAL A 266 -27.50 20.50 5.91
N LYS A 267 -28.48 19.88 6.56
CA LYS A 267 -29.56 20.60 7.27
C LYS A 267 -29.04 21.43 8.44
N PRO A 268 -29.73 22.53 8.80
CA PRO A 268 -29.46 23.27 10.04
C PRO A 268 -29.35 22.35 11.25
N GLY A 269 -28.33 22.55 12.07
CA GLY A 269 -28.04 21.75 13.26
C GLY A 269 -27.17 20.51 13.03
N ASN A 270 -27.08 20.01 11.79
CA ASN A 270 -26.26 18.83 11.47
C ASN A 270 -24.77 19.18 11.34
N THR A 271 -23.94 18.15 11.52
CA THR A 271 -22.48 18.25 11.38
C THR A 271 -21.99 17.54 10.13
N VAL A 272 -20.92 18.05 9.53
CA VAL A 272 -20.27 17.47 8.35
C VAL A 272 -18.76 17.57 8.47
N PHE A 273 -18.06 16.51 8.08
CA PHE A 273 -16.62 16.55 7.88
C PHE A 273 -16.30 17.11 6.50
N VAL A 274 -15.47 18.14 6.48
CA VAL A 274 -14.78 18.63 5.29
C VAL A 274 -13.38 18.04 5.32
N ARG A 275 -13.10 17.10 4.41
CA ARG A 275 -11.81 16.43 4.30
C ARG A 275 -11.14 16.83 3.00
N PHE A 276 -9.87 17.19 3.07
CA PHE A 276 -9.07 17.54 1.91
C PHE A 276 -7.60 17.23 2.15
N THR A 277 -6.87 16.91 1.09
CA THR A 277 -5.42 16.72 1.16
C THR A 277 -4.73 18.04 0.94
N LEU A 278 -3.79 18.42 1.79
CA LEU A 278 -2.93 19.58 1.59
C LEU A 278 -1.53 19.13 1.19
N LYS A 279 -0.96 19.74 0.14
CA LYS A 279 0.43 19.54 -0.28
C LYS A 279 1.31 20.61 0.36
N ALA A 280 2.39 20.22 1.02
CA ALA A 280 3.37 21.16 1.56
C ALA A 280 4.08 21.93 0.43
N PRO A 281 4.31 23.25 0.57
CA PRO A 281 5.08 24.02 -0.39
C PRO A 281 6.48 23.41 -0.62
N ALA A 282 7.01 23.57 -1.85
CA ALA A 282 8.26 22.92 -2.23
C ALA A 282 9.50 23.47 -1.49
N SER A 283 9.44 24.72 -1.00
CA SER A 283 10.55 25.34 -0.28
C SER A 283 10.41 25.12 1.23
N LYS A 284 11.54 24.92 1.89
CA LYS A 284 11.67 24.96 3.34
C LYS A 284 11.22 26.32 3.87
N GLY A 285 10.45 26.31 4.94
CA GLY A 285 9.99 27.53 5.59
C GLY A 285 8.71 27.32 6.40
N GLU A 286 8.32 28.39 7.08
CA GLU A 286 7.05 28.47 7.80
C GLU A 286 6.01 29.17 6.93
N TYR A 287 4.85 28.53 6.83
CA TYR A 287 3.74 29.01 6.01
C TYR A 287 2.43 28.96 6.78
N SER A 288 1.45 29.76 6.36
CA SER A 288 0.06 29.66 6.83
C SER A 288 -0.87 29.50 5.63
N ALA A 289 -1.69 28.45 5.61
CA ALA A 289 -2.70 28.20 4.59
C ALA A 289 -4.07 28.62 5.09
N LYS A 290 -4.77 29.49 4.36
CA LYS A 290 -6.09 30.00 4.74
C LYS A 290 -7.18 29.37 3.90
N PHE A 291 -8.28 29.00 4.55
CA PHE A 291 -9.43 28.36 3.91
C PHE A 291 -10.73 29.03 4.34
N LYS A 292 -11.70 29.07 3.42
CA LYS A 292 -13.07 29.52 3.68
C LYS A 292 -14.09 28.52 3.12
N LEU A 293 -15.12 28.22 3.90
CA LEU A 293 -16.26 27.44 3.44
C LEU A 293 -17.25 28.35 2.70
N THR A 294 -17.68 27.95 1.51
CA THR A 294 -18.78 28.59 0.77
C THR A 294 -19.89 27.59 0.47
N VAL A 295 -21.12 28.08 0.30
CA VAL A 295 -22.30 27.32 -0.13
C VAL A 295 -22.94 28.07 -1.28
N GLU A 296 -23.14 27.42 -2.44
CA GLU A 296 -23.66 28.06 -3.67
C GLU A 296 -22.91 29.36 -4.00
N ASP A 297 -21.58 29.33 -3.83
CA ASP A 297 -20.65 30.46 -4.02
C ASP A 297 -20.84 31.65 -3.06
N GLN A 298 -21.69 31.52 -2.03
CA GLN A 298 -21.80 32.47 -0.92
C GLN A 298 -20.89 32.06 0.25
N ASP A 299 -20.14 33.01 0.80
CA ASP A 299 -19.29 32.76 1.97
C ASP A 299 -20.16 32.35 3.18
N VAL A 300 -19.70 31.35 3.93
CA VAL A 300 -20.35 30.88 5.16
C VAL A 300 -19.59 31.46 6.37
N PRO A 301 -20.12 32.48 7.07
CA PRO A 301 -19.49 33.00 8.28
C PRO A 301 -19.27 31.91 9.33
N GLY A 302 -18.12 31.95 10.00
CA GLY A 302 -17.66 30.90 10.92
C GLY A 302 -17.03 29.66 10.25
N GLY A 303 -17.02 29.63 8.91
CA GLY A 303 -16.38 28.58 8.10
C GLY A 303 -14.93 28.86 7.70
N VAL A 304 -14.32 29.95 8.21
CA VAL A 304 -12.94 30.36 7.89
C VAL A 304 -11.96 29.77 8.91
N PHE A 305 -10.81 29.30 8.44
CA PHE A 305 -9.72 28.85 9.30
C PHE A 305 -8.35 29.01 8.65
N GLU A 306 -7.32 29.05 9.48
CA GLU A 306 -5.92 29.07 9.09
C GLU A 306 -5.22 27.82 9.62
N LEU A 307 -4.31 27.28 8.82
CA LEU A 307 -3.51 26.11 9.15
C LEU A 307 -2.02 26.46 9.03
N PRO A 308 -1.28 26.50 10.15
CA PRO A 308 0.17 26.60 10.14
C PRO A 308 0.80 25.37 9.47
N VAL A 309 1.77 25.57 8.58
CA VAL A 309 2.52 24.51 7.90
C VAL A 309 4.02 24.82 7.98
N SER A 310 4.74 24.01 8.75
CA SER A 310 6.19 24.01 8.86
C SER A 310 6.79 23.02 7.86
N VAL A 311 7.49 23.53 6.86
CA VAL A 311 8.22 22.72 5.89
C VAL A 311 9.66 22.57 6.34
N THR A 312 10.03 21.35 6.71
CA THR A 312 11.29 21.03 7.41
C THR A 312 12.51 20.95 6.48
N GLU A 313 12.29 20.63 5.20
CA GLU A 313 13.30 20.54 4.15
C GLU A 313 12.69 20.86 2.78
N ASN A 314 13.49 21.35 1.83
CA ASN A 314 13.05 21.56 0.46
C ASN A 314 12.60 20.23 -0.16
N ALA A 315 11.63 20.28 -1.06
CA ALA A 315 11.26 19.13 -1.86
C ALA A 315 12.51 18.60 -2.58
N ALA A 316 12.77 17.30 -2.44
CA ALA A 316 13.74 16.64 -3.31
C ALA A 316 13.24 16.82 -4.75
N TYR A 317 14.12 17.26 -5.67
CA TYR A 317 13.79 17.40 -7.08
C TYR A 317 13.28 16.05 -7.62
N ALA A 318 11.96 15.90 -7.65
CA ALA A 318 11.25 14.74 -8.13
C ALA A 318 10.15 15.26 -9.06
N ASN A 319 10.31 14.93 -10.35
CA ASN A 319 9.37 15.28 -11.41
C ASN A 319 7.96 14.81 -11.04
N GLU A 320 7.01 15.75 -10.94
CA GLU A 320 5.59 15.45 -10.78
C GLU A 320 5.05 14.74 -12.04
N ALA A 321 4.24 13.69 -11.82
CA ALA A 321 3.14 13.33 -12.69
C ALA A 321 1.90 13.01 -11.81
N PRO A 322 0.69 13.38 -12.24
CA PRO A 322 -0.46 13.63 -11.36
C PRO A 322 -1.26 12.35 -11.01
N PRO A 323 -1.96 12.29 -9.86
CA PRO A 323 -3.06 11.35 -9.69
C PRO A 323 -4.34 11.93 -10.32
N SER A 324 -4.77 11.33 -11.42
CA SER A 324 -6.14 11.44 -11.93
C SER A 324 -7.06 10.56 -11.08
N VAL A 325 -8.05 11.21 -10.47
CA VAL A 325 -9.16 10.62 -9.72
C VAL A 325 -9.97 9.69 -10.64
N ALA A 326 -10.14 8.43 -10.25
CA ALA A 326 -11.31 7.67 -10.70
C ALA A 326 -12.51 8.11 -9.84
N PRO A 327 -13.66 8.47 -10.43
CA PRO A 327 -14.83 8.91 -9.68
C PRO A 327 -15.29 7.81 -8.71
N ALA A 328 -15.71 8.20 -7.50
CA ALA A 328 -16.32 7.27 -6.55
C ALA A 328 -17.59 6.68 -7.17
N ILE A 329 -17.57 5.39 -7.46
CA ILE A 329 -18.74 4.66 -7.96
C ILE A 329 -19.72 4.51 -6.79
N PRO A 330 -21.01 4.85 -6.95
CA PRO A 330 -22.02 4.65 -5.92
C PRO A 330 -22.02 3.20 -5.44
N VAL A 331 -22.06 3.01 -4.12
CA VAL A 331 -22.13 1.68 -3.48
C VAL A 331 -23.28 0.88 -4.09
N GLY A 332 -22.96 -0.25 -4.73
CA GLY A 332 -23.94 -1.17 -5.36
C GLY A 332 -24.10 -1.05 -6.87
N THR A 333 -23.39 -0.15 -7.55
CA THR A 333 -23.41 -0.05 -9.03
C THR A 333 -22.29 -0.88 -9.64
N LEU A 334 -22.63 -1.86 -10.49
CA LEU A 334 -21.64 -2.59 -11.28
C LEU A 334 -21.06 -1.67 -12.37
N ILE A 335 -19.75 -1.73 -12.58
CA ILE A 335 -19.05 -1.03 -13.66
C ILE A 335 -18.73 -1.99 -14.81
N PRO A 336 -18.40 -1.46 -15.99
CA PRO A 336 -17.71 -2.26 -17.00
C PRO A 336 -16.38 -2.78 -16.47
N GLU A 337 -16.02 -4.01 -16.84
CA GLU A 337 -14.74 -4.60 -16.49
C GLU A 337 -13.58 -3.69 -16.98
N PRO A 338 -12.67 -3.25 -16.09
CA PRO A 338 -11.54 -2.45 -16.49
C PRO A 338 -10.49 -3.25 -17.27
N LYS A 339 -9.78 -2.57 -18.18
CA LYS A 339 -8.53 -3.09 -18.76
C LYS A 339 -7.32 -2.66 -17.93
N ILE A 340 -6.31 -3.52 -17.89
CA ILE A 340 -5.04 -3.28 -17.20
C ILE A 340 -3.86 -3.44 -18.17
N ARG A 341 -2.78 -2.69 -17.94
CA ARG A 341 -1.57 -2.71 -18.76
C ARG A 341 -0.44 -3.39 -17.99
N ILE A 342 0.07 -4.51 -18.51
CA ILE A 342 1.06 -5.37 -17.85
C ILE A 342 2.40 -5.30 -18.58
N GLY A 343 3.44 -4.77 -17.95
CA GLY A 343 4.81 -4.80 -18.44
C GLY A 343 5.34 -6.24 -18.45
N THR A 344 5.41 -6.86 -19.63
CA THR A 344 5.82 -8.26 -19.72
C THR A 344 7.33 -8.37 -19.65
N THR A 345 8.03 -7.51 -20.38
CA THR A 345 9.48 -7.56 -20.49
C THR A 345 10.06 -6.37 -21.24
N THR A 346 11.36 -6.17 -21.10
CA THR A 346 12.14 -5.28 -21.96
C THR A 346 12.69 -6.03 -23.18
N VAL A 347 12.79 -5.34 -24.31
CA VAL A 347 13.35 -5.88 -25.54
C VAL A 347 14.84 -5.51 -25.61
N PRO A 348 15.78 -6.47 -25.52
CA PRO A 348 17.21 -6.20 -25.68
C PRO A 348 17.65 -6.16 -27.15
N VAL A 349 16.76 -6.57 -28.07
CA VAL A 349 17.02 -6.65 -29.51
C VAL A 349 16.34 -5.52 -30.26
N SER A 350 16.92 -5.12 -31.39
CA SER A 350 16.37 -4.08 -32.26
C SER A 350 15.20 -4.55 -33.14
N THR A 351 14.73 -5.80 -33.01
CA THR A 351 13.66 -6.36 -33.85
C THR A 351 12.78 -7.37 -33.11
N LEU A 352 11.47 -7.19 -33.20
CA LEU A 352 10.44 -8.14 -32.78
C LEU A 352 9.66 -8.64 -34.01
N VAL A 353 9.18 -9.88 -33.97
CA VAL A 353 8.27 -10.45 -34.96
C VAL A 353 6.98 -10.82 -34.25
N LEU A 354 5.86 -10.30 -34.70
CA LEU A 354 4.54 -10.59 -34.15
C LEU A 354 3.70 -11.35 -35.16
N SER A 355 2.79 -12.21 -34.70
CA SER A 355 1.76 -12.78 -35.55
C SER A 355 0.49 -13.05 -34.75
N SER A 356 -0.66 -13.02 -35.41
CA SER A 356 -1.93 -13.35 -34.77
C SER A 356 -2.82 -14.13 -35.73
N ALA A 357 -3.65 -15.03 -35.20
CA ALA A 357 -4.71 -15.66 -35.97
C ALA A 357 -5.88 -14.70 -36.27
N SER A 358 -5.92 -13.56 -35.60
CA SER A 358 -6.85 -12.46 -35.87
C SER A 358 -6.15 -11.38 -36.70
N GLU A 359 -6.92 -10.59 -37.45
CA GLU A 359 -6.40 -9.36 -38.04
C GLU A 359 -5.95 -8.42 -36.92
N LEU A 360 -4.78 -7.79 -37.05
CA LEU A 360 -4.28 -6.79 -36.11
C LEU A 360 -4.39 -5.39 -36.70
N ILE A 361 -4.94 -4.46 -35.94
CA ILE A 361 -4.90 -3.03 -36.21
C ILE A 361 -3.64 -2.47 -35.56
N VAL A 362 -2.82 -1.75 -36.33
CA VAL A 362 -1.62 -1.06 -35.84
C VAL A 362 -1.97 0.40 -35.54
N ARG A 363 -1.73 0.84 -34.31
CA ARG A 363 -1.95 2.24 -33.87
C ARG A 363 -0.74 2.85 -33.19
N ASP A 364 -0.64 4.17 -33.27
CA ASP A 364 0.37 4.95 -32.56
C ASP A 364 -0.13 5.49 -31.20
N ALA A 365 0.68 6.36 -30.59
CA ALA A 365 0.35 7.05 -29.33
C ALA A 365 -0.89 7.96 -29.43
N ALA A 366 -1.20 8.49 -30.61
CA ALA A 366 -2.37 9.33 -30.85
C ALA A 366 -3.64 8.50 -31.13
N SER A 367 -3.54 7.16 -31.03
CA SER A 367 -4.59 6.20 -31.39
C SER A 367 -5.01 6.26 -32.87
N ALA A 368 -4.16 6.83 -33.74
CA ALA A 368 -4.40 6.82 -35.18
C ALA A 368 -4.19 5.41 -35.73
N GLU A 369 -5.10 4.94 -36.58
CA GLU A 369 -4.90 3.68 -37.31
C GLU A 369 -3.87 3.90 -38.42
N LEU A 370 -2.72 3.26 -38.27
CA LEU A 370 -1.60 3.38 -39.20
C LEU A 370 -1.63 2.28 -40.28
N GLY A 371 -2.21 1.13 -39.96
CA GLY A 371 -2.30 0.01 -40.88
C GLY A 371 -2.91 -1.23 -40.24
N ARG A 372 -2.99 -2.30 -41.03
CA ARG A 372 -3.58 -3.58 -40.63
C ARG A 372 -2.68 -4.74 -41.02
N VAL A 373 -2.59 -5.75 -40.17
CA VAL A 373 -1.87 -7.00 -40.41
C VAL A 373 -2.91 -8.10 -40.63
N PRO A 374 -2.97 -8.72 -41.82
CA PRO A 374 -3.88 -9.84 -42.09
C PRO A 374 -3.66 -11.03 -41.13
N PRO A 375 -4.70 -11.83 -40.86
CA PRO A 375 -4.60 -13.06 -40.09
C PRO A 375 -3.47 -13.98 -40.56
N GLY A 376 -2.68 -14.51 -39.62
CA GLY A 376 -1.59 -15.45 -39.84
C GLY A 376 -0.30 -14.85 -40.39
N LEU A 377 -0.31 -13.58 -40.81
CA LEU A 377 0.90 -12.94 -41.33
C LEU A 377 1.83 -12.50 -40.20
N ALA A 378 3.13 -12.74 -40.39
CA ALA A 378 4.15 -12.24 -39.49
C ALA A 378 4.46 -10.77 -39.80
N VAL A 379 4.40 -9.90 -38.79
CA VAL A 379 4.79 -8.50 -38.85
C VAL A 379 6.12 -8.31 -38.11
N THR A 380 7.06 -7.61 -38.74
CA THR A 380 8.36 -7.29 -38.13
C THR A 380 8.35 -5.87 -37.60
N VAL A 381 8.62 -5.68 -36.32
CA VAL A 381 8.77 -4.39 -35.65
C VAL A 381 10.25 -4.15 -35.39
N LYS A 382 10.86 -3.27 -36.18
CA LYS A 382 12.22 -2.78 -35.90
C LYS A 382 12.16 -1.61 -34.94
N ILE A 383 13.07 -1.59 -33.99
CA ILE A 383 13.22 -0.59 -32.95
C ILE A 383 14.56 0.10 -33.20
N GLY A 384 14.50 1.33 -33.71
CA GLY A 384 15.64 2.20 -33.97
C GLY A 384 15.98 3.09 -32.78
N ALA A 385 17.00 3.94 -32.97
CA ALA A 385 17.45 4.89 -31.96
C ALA A 385 16.30 5.82 -31.50
N SER A 386 16.32 6.18 -30.21
CA SER A 386 15.35 7.11 -29.60
C SER A 386 13.87 6.70 -29.79
N GLY A 387 13.60 5.40 -29.92
CA GLY A 387 12.23 4.87 -29.99
C GLY A 387 11.54 5.01 -31.34
N ALA A 388 12.29 5.13 -32.44
CA ALA A 388 11.75 5.02 -33.79
C ALA A 388 11.32 3.58 -34.08
N PHE A 389 10.08 3.38 -34.50
CA PHE A 389 9.54 2.09 -34.90
C PHE A 389 9.39 2.02 -36.42
N THR A 390 9.83 0.90 -37.01
CA THR A 390 9.50 0.54 -38.39
C THR A 390 8.77 -0.80 -38.40
N VAL A 391 7.49 -0.77 -38.77
CA VAL A 391 6.62 -1.95 -38.82
C VAL A 391 6.48 -2.41 -40.27
N THR A 392 6.96 -3.61 -40.57
CA THR A 392 6.92 -4.23 -41.91
C THR A 392 5.95 -5.41 -41.90
N GLY A 393 5.06 -5.49 -42.90
CA GLY A 393 4.01 -6.52 -42.98
C GLY A 393 2.63 -6.07 -42.50
N ALA A 394 2.45 -4.78 -42.18
CA ALA A 394 1.18 -4.17 -41.78
C ALA A 394 0.52 -3.34 -42.91
N GLY A 395 0.72 -3.76 -44.17
CA GLY A 395 0.27 -3.06 -45.37
C GLY A 395 1.26 -3.20 -46.53
N ALA A 396 1.02 -2.45 -47.62
CA ALA A 396 1.85 -2.48 -48.83
C ALA A 396 3.21 -1.79 -48.67
N SER A 397 3.37 -0.94 -47.65
CA SER A 397 4.63 -0.22 -47.36
C SER A 397 4.94 -0.26 -45.87
N PRO A 398 6.21 -0.22 -45.44
CA PRO A 398 6.58 -0.16 -44.04
C PRO A 398 6.02 1.10 -43.35
N LEU A 399 5.44 0.93 -42.16
CA LEU A 399 4.97 2.04 -41.33
C LEU A 399 6.15 2.54 -40.48
N THR A 400 6.37 3.86 -40.42
CA THR A 400 7.43 4.45 -39.59
C THR A 400 6.85 5.54 -38.70
N PHE A 401 7.09 5.43 -37.40
CA PHE A 401 6.57 6.34 -36.35
C PHE A 401 7.42 6.18 -35.08
N SER A 402 7.10 6.89 -34.00
CA SER A 402 7.89 6.83 -32.76
C SER A 402 7.05 6.80 -31.48
N GLY A 403 7.64 6.32 -30.40
CA GLY A 403 7.07 6.42 -29.05
C GLY A 403 6.26 5.19 -28.63
N ILE A 404 5.13 4.93 -29.30
CA ILE A 404 4.25 3.79 -28.98
C ILE A 404 3.78 3.09 -30.27
N ALA A 405 3.89 1.77 -30.31
CA ALA A 405 3.27 0.90 -31.31
C ALA A 405 2.26 -0.04 -30.63
N ARG A 406 0.98 0.03 -30.99
CA ARG A 406 -0.08 -0.83 -30.46
C ARG A 406 -0.58 -1.78 -31.55
N PHE A 407 -0.69 -3.05 -31.23
CA PHE A 407 -1.21 -4.11 -32.08
C PHE A 407 -2.49 -4.64 -31.44
N ILE A 408 -3.62 -4.29 -32.03
CA ILE A 408 -4.96 -4.54 -31.47
C ILE A 408 -5.66 -5.57 -32.36
N PRO A 409 -5.96 -6.77 -31.88
CA PRO A 409 -6.73 -7.74 -32.66
C PRO A 409 -8.17 -7.26 -32.88
N VAL A 410 -8.70 -7.45 -34.09
CA VAL A 410 -10.09 -7.10 -34.43
C VAL A 410 -11.11 -7.90 -33.61
N ASN A 411 -10.74 -9.12 -33.19
CA ASN A 411 -11.55 -9.97 -32.31
C ASN A 411 -11.49 -9.54 -30.83
N GLY A 412 -10.90 -8.36 -30.53
CA GLY A 412 -10.82 -7.83 -29.18
C GLY A 412 -10.06 -8.74 -28.22
N ASP A 413 -10.64 -8.98 -27.04
CA ASP A 413 -10.02 -9.74 -25.94
C ASP A 413 -9.85 -11.25 -26.21
N GLU A 414 -10.46 -11.75 -27.28
CA GLU A 414 -10.25 -13.13 -27.77
C GLU A 414 -9.10 -13.25 -28.78
N GLY A 415 -8.56 -12.14 -29.28
CA GLY A 415 -7.43 -12.16 -30.18
C GLY A 415 -6.12 -12.54 -29.47
N ILE A 416 -5.35 -13.46 -30.06
CA ILE A 416 -4.06 -13.89 -29.51
C ILE A 416 -2.92 -13.41 -30.40
N THR A 417 -2.01 -12.64 -29.84
CA THR A 417 -0.78 -12.20 -30.51
C THR A 417 0.41 -13.01 -29.99
N GLN A 418 1.09 -13.72 -30.88
CA GLN A 418 2.39 -14.34 -30.67
C GLN A 418 3.49 -13.30 -30.85
N VAL A 419 4.47 -13.32 -29.94
CA VAL A 419 5.68 -12.50 -29.97
C VAL A 419 6.87 -13.44 -30.12
N ASN A 420 7.59 -13.31 -31.22
CA ASN A 420 8.83 -14.00 -31.53
C ASN A 420 9.95 -12.96 -31.64
N ALA A 421 10.97 -13.00 -30.80
CA ALA A 421 12.18 -12.22 -31.09
C ALA A 421 13.07 -13.03 -32.03
N GLY A 422 13.53 -12.45 -33.13
CA GLY A 422 14.27 -13.18 -34.16
C GLY A 422 15.55 -13.83 -33.62
N GLY A 423 15.73 -15.12 -33.91
CA GLY A 423 16.94 -15.90 -33.59
C GLY A 423 16.93 -16.49 -32.18
N ALA A 424 16.68 -17.81 -32.10
CA ALA A 424 16.64 -18.64 -30.89
C ALA A 424 15.72 -18.11 -29.78
N GLU A 425 14.49 -18.61 -29.76
CA GLU A 425 13.57 -18.67 -28.60
C GLU A 425 13.97 -17.72 -27.46
N TYR A 426 13.90 -16.41 -27.73
CA TYR A 426 14.11 -15.42 -26.70
C TYR A 426 12.87 -15.48 -25.84
N TRP A 427 12.80 -16.43 -24.89
CA TRP A 427 12.12 -16.36 -23.60
C TRP A 427 12.47 -17.63 -22.84
N ASN A 428 13.07 -17.45 -21.67
CA ASN A 428 13.18 -18.48 -20.64
C ASN A 428 11.83 -19.23 -20.55
N SER A 429 11.84 -20.55 -20.79
CA SER A 429 10.65 -21.42 -20.76
C SER A 429 9.92 -21.40 -19.41
N TRP A 430 10.53 -20.83 -18.38
CA TRP A 430 9.98 -20.60 -17.06
C TRP A 430 9.31 -19.21 -16.87
N VAL A 431 9.53 -18.25 -17.78
CA VAL A 431 9.21 -16.83 -17.54
C VAL A 431 8.18 -16.22 -18.51
N ASN A 432 8.03 -16.69 -19.75
CA ASN A 432 6.99 -16.14 -20.62
C ASN A 432 6.72 -17.05 -21.83
N ASN A 433 5.47 -17.39 -22.07
CA ASN A 433 5.11 -18.28 -23.18
C ASN A 433 4.74 -17.54 -24.49
N GLY A 434 5.14 -16.27 -24.61
CA GLY A 434 5.16 -15.50 -25.87
C GLY A 434 3.80 -15.23 -26.54
N ARG A 435 2.68 -15.66 -25.97
CA ARG A 435 1.32 -15.47 -26.51
C ARG A 435 0.50 -14.63 -25.57
N PHE A 436 -0.09 -13.56 -26.08
CA PHE A 436 -0.82 -12.57 -25.29
C PHE A 436 -2.22 -12.34 -25.86
N ARG A 437 -3.18 -12.16 -24.96
CA ARG A 437 -4.56 -11.80 -25.31
C ARG A 437 -4.66 -10.31 -25.59
N ASP A 438 -5.62 -9.93 -26.42
CA ASP A 438 -5.96 -8.54 -26.69
C ASP A 438 -4.73 -7.75 -27.19
N THR A 439 -4.51 -6.57 -26.64
CA THR A 439 -3.63 -5.57 -27.22
C THR A 439 -2.20 -5.79 -26.75
N LEU A 440 -1.27 -5.83 -27.70
CA LEU A 440 0.15 -5.77 -27.43
C LEU A 440 0.66 -4.36 -27.75
N GLU A 441 1.25 -3.71 -26.77
CA GLU A 441 1.88 -2.41 -26.89
C GLU A 441 3.41 -2.54 -26.79
N ILE A 442 4.13 -1.93 -27.72
CA ILE A 442 5.58 -1.75 -27.66
C ILE A 442 5.82 -0.27 -27.39
N ARG A 443 6.44 0.03 -26.26
CA ARG A 443 6.67 1.41 -25.79
C ARG A 443 8.13 1.65 -25.53
N TYR A 444 8.68 2.68 -26.17
CA TYR A 444 10.01 3.19 -25.82
C TYR A 444 9.91 4.14 -24.62
N TYR A 445 10.81 3.98 -23.66
CA TYR A 445 10.92 4.83 -22.48
C TYR A 445 12.27 5.54 -22.47
N ALA A 446 12.27 6.77 -23.00
CA ALA A 446 13.46 7.57 -23.22
C ALA A 446 14.35 7.78 -21.98
N PRO A 447 13.82 8.06 -20.77
CA PRO A 447 14.69 8.34 -19.60
C PRO A 447 15.60 7.20 -19.19
N ALA A 448 15.24 5.94 -19.47
CA ALA A 448 16.07 4.78 -19.19
C ALA A 448 16.62 4.09 -20.46
N ASP A 449 16.32 4.65 -21.64
CA ASP A 449 16.65 4.06 -22.94
C ASP A 449 16.23 2.58 -23.07
N VAL A 450 15.03 2.25 -22.59
CA VAL A 450 14.48 0.88 -22.63
C VAL A 450 13.23 0.81 -23.49
N THR A 451 13.03 -0.32 -24.17
CA THR A 451 11.75 -0.60 -24.86
C THR A 451 11.02 -1.72 -24.15
N TRP A 452 9.78 -1.46 -23.75
CA TRP A 452 8.91 -2.41 -23.08
C TRP A 452 7.92 -3.05 -24.04
N VAL A 453 7.69 -4.36 -23.85
CA VAL A 453 6.50 -5.04 -24.34
C VAL A 453 5.47 -5.03 -23.22
N ILE A 454 4.29 -4.50 -23.50
CA ILE A 454 3.20 -4.28 -22.55
C ILE A 454 1.98 -5.00 -23.09
N ASN A 455 1.33 -5.83 -22.29
CA ASN A 455 0.06 -6.46 -22.66
C ASN A 455 -1.09 -5.70 -22.00
N GLU A 456 -2.01 -5.16 -22.80
CA GLU A 456 -3.22 -4.51 -22.33
C GLU A 456 -4.44 -5.38 -22.61
N LEU A 457 -5.16 -5.75 -21.55
CA LEU A 457 -6.27 -6.71 -21.60
C LEU A 457 -7.24 -6.50 -20.42
N PRO A 458 -8.49 -7.01 -20.50
CA PRO A 458 -9.41 -7.01 -19.38
C PRO A 458 -8.82 -7.73 -18.16
N ILE A 459 -9.13 -7.25 -16.94
CA ILE A 459 -8.55 -7.80 -15.70
C ILE A 459 -8.81 -9.31 -15.56
N GLU A 460 -9.99 -9.82 -15.94
CA GLU A 460 -10.29 -11.25 -15.83
C GLU A 460 -9.39 -12.08 -16.77
N LYS A 461 -9.20 -11.61 -18.01
CA LYS A 461 -8.31 -12.26 -18.98
C LYS A 461 -6.84 -12.18 -18.57
N TYR A 462 -6.44 -11.12 -17.86
CA TYR A 462 -5.14 -11.05 -17.22
C TYR A 462 -4.96 -12.16 -16.16
N LEU A 463 -5.97 -12.36 -15.31
CA LEU A 463 -5.91 -13.37 -14.25
C LEU A 463 -5.91 -14.81 -14.77
N TYR A 464 -6.45 -15.08 -15.96
CA TYR A 464 -6.29 -16.38 -16.62
C TYR A 464 -4.81 -16.76 -16.84
N GLY A 465 -3.96 -15.76 -17.08
CA GLY A 465 -2.52 -15.94 -17.29
C GLY A 465 -1.69 -15.95 -16.01
N LEU A 466 -2.32 -15.89 -14.83
CA LEU A 466 -1.64 -15.84 -13.54
C LEU A 466 -0.92 -17.18 -13.23
N ALA A 467 0.31 -17.10 -12.75
CA ALA A 467 1.17 -18.24 -12.47
C ALA A 467 1.67 -18.29 -11.02
N GLU A 468 0.85 -17.81 -10.10
CA GLU A 468 1.11 -17.78 -8.65
C GLU A 468 0.80 -19.10 -7.95
N THR A 469 -0.02 -19.95 -8.56
CA THR A 469 -0.34 -21.29 -8.06
C THR A 469 -0.59 -22.28 -9.19
N GLY A 470 -0.66 -23.58 -8.85
CA GLY A 470 -0.90 -24.67 -9.80
C GLY A 470 -2.37 -25.04 -10.00
N ASN A 471 -2.62 -25.75 -11.10
CA ASN A 471 -3.95 -26.20 -11.53
C ASN A 471 -4.59 -27.20 -10.54
N THR A 472 -3.76 -27.96 -9.83
CA THR A 472 -4.17 -28.99 -8.87
C THR A 472 -4.38 -28.44 -7.46
N SER A 473 -4.12 -27.15 -7.22
CA SER A 473 -4.38 -26.54 -5.92
C SER A 473 -5.88 -26.56 -5.60
N PRO A 474 -6.24 -26.57 -4.30
CA PRO A 474 -7.64 -26.58 -3.87
C PRO A 474 -8.42 -25.41 -4.47
N HIS A 475 -9.62 -25.69 -4.98
CA HIS A 475 -10.35 -24.73 -5.80
C HIS A 475 -10.78 -23.46 -5.04
N GLU A 476 -11.20 -23.61 -3.79
CA GLU A 476 -11.56 -22.47 -2.92
C GLU A 476 -10.33 -21.58 -2.64
N TYR A 477 -9.14 -22.16 -2.51
CA TYR A 477 -7.92 -21.37 -2.43
C TYR A 477 -7.60 -20.67 -3.76
N GLN A 478 -7.78 -21.34 -4.91
CA GLN A 478 -7.61 -20.68 -6.22
C GLN A 478 -8.52 -19.46 -6.34
N LYS A 479 -9.80 -19.56 -5.93
CA LYS A 479 -10.76 -18.44 -5.92
C LYS A 479 -10.33 -17.30 -4.98
N ALA A 480 -9.79 -17.62 -3.80
CA ALA A 480 -9.27 -16.62 -2.88
C ALA A 480 -8.04 -15.90 -3.46
N LEU A 481 -7.08 -16.64 -4.00
CA LEU A 481 -5.86 -16.09 -4.60
C LEU A 481 -6.19 -15.19 -5.80
N VAL A 482 -7.01 -15.64 -6.75
CA VAL A 482 -7.34 -14.83 -7.93
C VAL A 482 -8.17 -13.60 -7.56
N THR A 483 -8.97 -13.65 -6.50
CA THR A 483 -9.69 -12.46 -5.98
C THR A 483 -8.73 -11.46 -5.34
N ALA A 484 -7.77 -11.93 -4.53
CA ALA A 484 -6.72 -11.06 -4.00
C ALA A 484 -5.88 -10.46 -5.13
N ALA A 485 -5.58 -11.24 -6.17
CA ALA A 485 -4.87 -10.78 -7.34
C ALA A 485 -5.66 -9.74 -8.16
N ARG A 486 -6.96 -9.99 -8.39
CA ARG A 486 -7.90 -9.05 -9.04
C ARG A 486 -7.94 -7.71 -8.32
N THR A 487 -8.06 -7.79 -6.99
CA THR A 487 -8.13 -6.62 -6.13
C THR A 487 -6.83 -5.83 -6.16
N TYR A 488 -5.67 -6.52 -6.12
CA TYR A 488 -4.36 -5.90 -6.22
C TYR A 488 -4.15 -5.17 -7.56
N ALA A 489 -4.55 -5.81 -8.66
CA ALA A 489 -4.51 -5.26 -10.01
C ALA A 489 -5.40 -4.02 -10.13
N TYR A 490 -6.65 -4.08 -9.67
CA TYR A 490 -7.56 -2.94 -9.67
C TYR A 490 -7.07 -1.80 -8.77
N TRP A 491 -6.52 -2.13 -7.60
CA TRP A 491 -6.00 -1.12 -6.67
C TRP A 491 -4.86 -0.33 -7.32
N HIS A 492 -3.90 -0.99 -7.97
CA HIS A 492 -2.81 -0.30 -8.68
C HIS A 492 -3.27 0.42 -9.96
N LEU A 493 -4.36 -0.04 -10.58
CA LEU A 493 -4.98 0.67 -11.70
C LEU A 493 -5.60 2.01 -11.24
N THR A 494 -6.24 2.02 -10.08
CA THR A 494 -6.89 3.22 -9.50
C THR A 494 -5.96 4.07 -8.63
N HIS A 495 -4.80 3.52 -8.24
CA HIS A 495 -3.74 4.20 -7.50
C HIS A 495 -2.44 4.12 -8.32
N PRO A 496 -2.38 4.80 -9.47
CA PRO A 496 -1.22 4.75 -10.35
C PRO A 496 0.03 5.31 -9.65
N GLY A 497 1.20 4.89 -10.13
CA GLY A 497 2.50 5.39 -9.63
C GLY A 497 3.50 4.31 -9.25
N LYS A 498 3.09 3.03 -9.21
CA LYS A 498 4.04 1.91 -9.00
C LYS A 498 5.01 1.76 -10.17
N HIS A 499 4.50 1.87 -11.40
CA HIS A 499 5.29 1.85 -12.62
C HIS A 499 4.93 3.05 -13.49
N ILE A 500 5.91 3.55 -14.24
CA ILE A 500 5.78 4.77 -15.04
C ILE A 500 5.03 4.49 -16.35
N THR A 501 5.27 3.33 -16.96
CA THR A 501 4.84 3.02 -18.33
C THR A 501 3.64 2.10 -18.44
N PHE A 502 3.36 1.32 -17.40
CA PHE A 502 2.31 0.31 -17.31
C PHE A 502 1.79 0.24 -15.86
N THR A 503 0.79 -0.58 -15.57
CA THR A 503 0.17 -0.68 -14.24
C THR A 503 0.94 -1.63 -13.33
N LEU A 504 1.24 -2.84 -13.81
CA LEU A 504 1.98 -3.91 -13.12
C LEU A 504 2.97 -4.56 -14.08
N ASP A 505 4.02 -5.20 -13.57
CA ASP A 505 4.89 -6.09 -14.34
C ASP A 505 4.49 -7.58 -14.20
N SER A 506 5.09 -8.43 -15.03
CA SER A 506 4.78 -9.87 -15.08
C SER A 506 5.65 -10.74 -14.16
N THR A 507 6.38 -10.12 -13.23
CA THR A 507 7.35 -10.78 -12.36
C THR A 507 6.83 -10.90 -10.92
N ALA A 508 7.59 -11.55 -10.05
CA ALA A 508 7.27 -11.62 -8.62
C ALA A 508 7.39 -10.27 -7.89
N GLY A 509 7.85 -9.19 -8.56
CA GLY A 509 7.78 -7.82 -8.04
C GLY A 509 6.36 -7.26 -7.98
N ASP A 510 5.47 -7.81 -8.81
CA ASP A 510 4.04 -7.58 -8.80
C ASP A 510 3.29 -8.90 -8.67
N GLN A 511 3.05 -9.53 -9.81
CA GLN A 511 2.24 -10.73 -9.95
C GLN A 511 2.77 -11.52 -11.14
N VAL A 512 3.07 -12.80 -10.92
CA VAL A 512 3.67 -13.64 -11.94
C VAL A 512 2.65 -13.90 -13.06
N TYR A 513 2.85 -13.25 -14.21
CA TYR A 513 1.97 -13.37 -15.37
C TYR A 513 2.71 -14.07 -16.54
N ARG A 514 2.03 -15.01 -17.20
CA ARG A 514 2.63 -15.90 -18.20
C ARG A 514 1.85 -15.96 -19.53
N GLY A 515 0.90 -15.06 -19.73
CA GLY A 515 0.16 -14.95 -20.98
C GLY A 515 -0.81 -16.10 -21.25
N TYR A 516 -1.27 -16.17 -22.49
CA TYR A 516 -2.33 -17.06 -22.95
C TYR A 516 -2.01 -18.56 -22.80
N ASN A 517 -0.76 -18.98 -22.95
CA ASN A 517 -0.45 -20.40 -22.79
C ASN A 517 -0.61 -20.88 -21.34
N ARG A 518 -0.56 -19.99 -20.35
CA ARG A 518 -0.82 -20.36 -18.95
C ARG A 518 -2.29 -20.73 -18.74
N GLU A 519 -3.19 -19.99 -19.38
CA GLU A 519 -4.63 -20.29 -19.39
C GLU A 519 -4.91 -21.71 -19.89
N LEU A 520 -4.36 -22.07 -21.05
CA LEU A 520 -4.54 -23.38 -21.67
C LEU A 520 -4.10 -24.53 -20.75
N ASN A 521 -3.02 -24.31 -20.00
CA ASN A 521 -2.44 -25.33 -19.13
C ASN A 521 -3.04 -25.33 -17.72
N GLN A 522 -3.89 -24.35 -17.35
CA GLN A 522 -4.43 -24.18 -16.00
C GLN A 522 -5.96 -23.91 -15.99
N PRO A 523 -6.78 -24.81 -16.55
CA PRO A 523 -8.23 -24.59 -16.66
C PRO A 523 -8.96 -24.37 -15.32
N ASN A 524 -8.46 -24.90 -14.21
CA ASN A 524 -9.06 -24.68 -12.88
C ASN A 524 -8.83 -23.26 -12.36
N ILE A 525 -7.73 -22.61 -12.76
CA ILE A 525 -7.49 -21.18 -12.47
C ILE A 525 -8.49 -20.34 -13.26
N VAL A 526 -8.66 -20.62 -14.56
CA VAL A 526 -9.66 -19.96 -15.40
C VAL A 526 -11.06 -20.10 -14.78
N ARG A 527 -11.44 -21.31 -14.37
CA ARG A 527 -12.70 -21.55 -13.68
C ARG A 527 -12.81 -20.74 -12.37
N ALA A 528 -11.74 -20.65 -11.58
CA ALA A 528 -11.75 -19.88 -10.34
C ALA A 528 -11.91 -18.36 -10.60
N VAL A 529 -11.32 -17.86 -11.68
CA VAL A 529 -11.47 -16.47 -12.13
C VAL A 529 -12.94 -16.22 -12.51
N GLU A 530 -13.52 -17.07 -13.36
CA GLU A 530 -14.93 -16.96 -13.78
C GLU A 530 -15.93 -17.05 -12.62
N GLU A 531 -15.76 -18.02 -11.73
CA GLU A 531 -16.66 -18.19 -10.58
C GLU A 531 -16.53 -17.07 -9.54
N SER A 532 -15.43 -16.31 -9.55
CA SER A 532 -15.20 -15.14 -8.70
C SER A 532 -15.25 -13.82 -9.48
N ARG A 533 -15.78 -13.84 -10.71
CA ARG A 533 -15.71 -12.70 -11.64
C ARG A 533 -16.22 -11.43 -11.00
N GLY A 534 -15.39 -10.38 -11.08
CA GLY A 534 -15.68 -9.06 -10.57
C GLY A 534 -15.82 -8.95 -9.06
N ALA A 535 -15.52 -10.00 -8.29
CA ALA A 535 -15.44 -9.89 -6.83
C ALA A 535 -14.10 -9.28 -6.41
N LEU A 536 -14.15 -8.23 -5.57
CA LEU A 536 -12.98 -7.57 -4.99
C LEU A 536 -13.10 -7.52 -3.47
N VAL A 537 -11.95 -7.35 -2.82
CA VAL A 537 -11.86 -7.15 -1.37
C VAL A 537 -12.02 -5.67 -1.04
N HIS A 538 -12.99 -5.35 -0.20
CA HIS A 538 -13.28 -4.01 0.28
C HIS A 538 -13.06 -3.90 1.78
N TYR A 539 -12.54 -2.78 2.25
CA TYR A 539 -12.56 -2.38 3.66
C TYR A 539 -13.26 -1.04 3.75
N ASN A 540 -14.26 -0.91 4.63
CA ASN A 540 -15.08 0.31 4.74
C ASN A 540 -15.65 0.79 3.37
N ASN A 541 -16.16 -0.14 2.57
CA ASN A 541 -16.66 0.08 1.21
C ASN A 541 -15.63 0.50 0.14
N GLU A 542 -14.37 0.70 0.48
CA GLU A 542 -13.32 1.03 -0.49
C GLU A 542 -12.57 -0.22 -0.93
N VAL A 543 -12.21 -0.31 -2.21
CA VAL A 543 -11.32 -1.37 -2.70
C VAL A 543 -9.93 -1.16 -2.11
N VAL A 544 -9.36 -2.21 -1.53
CA VAL A 544 -8.12 -2.11 -0.76
C VAL A 544 -6.99 -2.96 -1.32
N VAL A 545 -5.74 -2.57 -1.07
CA VAL A 545 -4.58 -3.36 -1.52
C VAL A 545 -4.52 -4.71 -0.81
N THR A 546 -4.33 -5.79 -1.59
CA THR A 546 -4.37 -7.20 -1.13
C THR A 546 -3.09 -7.94 -1.52
N PRO A 547 -1.95 -7.63 -0.89
CA PRO A 547 -0.70 -8.35 -1.12
C PRO A 547 -0.83 -9.82 -0.68
N TYR A 548 -0.13 -10.70 -1.37
CA TYR A 548 -0.06 -12.13 -1.08
C TYR A 548 1.33 -12.65 -1.42
N TYR A 549 1.70 -13.82 -0.88
CA TYR A 549 3.05 -14.37 -1.02
C TYR A 549 3.06 -15.89 -0.81
N ALA A 550 4.19 -16.54 -1.14
CA ALA A 550 4.28 -17.99 -1.27
C ALA A 550 4.00 -18.76 0.04
N ASN A 551 4.75 -18.47 1.10
CA ASN A 551 4.48 -19.09 2.40
C ASN A 551 5.06 -18.30 3.55
N SER A 552 4.38 -18.37 4.68
CA SER A 552 4.82 -17.75 5.93
C SER A 552 5.76 -18.65 6.73
N ASP A 553 6.16 -18.18 7.91
CA ASP A 553 6.87 -18.96 8.94
C ASP A 553 5.97 -19.35 10.13
N GLY A 554 4.64 -19.33 9.92
CA GLY A 554 3.62 -19.65 10.93
C GLY A 554 2.69 -18.50 11.26
N ARG A 555 2.96 -17.30 10.73
CA ARG A 555 2.05 -16.15 10.76
C ARG A 555 2.35 -15.20 9.61
N THR A 556 1.35 -14.45 9.19
CA THR A 556 1.55 -13.31 8.30
C THR A 556 2.16 -12.13 9.06
N ARG A 557 2.51 -11.06 8.35
CA ARG A 557 3.02 -9.80 8.90
C ARG A 557 1.97 -8.71 8.68
N ALA A 558 1.85 -7.79 9.61
CA ALA A 558 1.11 -6.58 9.36
C ALA A 558 1.83 -5.70 8.32
N TRP A 559 1.09 -4.88 7.59
CA TRP A 559 1.66 -3.93 6.61
C TRP A 559 2.81 -3.10 7.19
N THR A 560 2.60 -2.55 8.39
CA THR A 560 3.57 -1.68 9.07
C THR A 560 4.81 -2.42 9.56
N GLU A 561 4.78 -3.75 9.68
CA GLU A 561 5.96 -4.55 10.02
C GLU A 561 6.96 -4.63 8.85
N VAL A 562 6.51 -4.37 7.61
CA VAL A 562 7.30 -4.64 6.40
C VAL A 562 7.55 -3.39 5.57
N TRP A 563 6.52 -2.57 5.31
CA TRP A 563 6.62 -1.46 4.35
C TRP A 563 6.45 -0.07 4.96
N GLY A 564 6.20 0.02 6.28
CA GLY A 564 6.02 1.31 6.97
C GLY A 564 4.83 2.13 6.42
N GLY A 565 4.82 3.44 6.67
CA GLY A 565 3.73 4.33 6.24
C GLY A 565 2.42 4.15 7.01
N GLY A 566 1.32 4.69 6.46
CA GLY A 566 0.00 4.63 7.09
C GLY A 566 -0.48 3.18 7.26
N ALA A 567 -1.00 2.85 8.44
CA ALA A 567 -1.53 1.53 8.72
C ALA A 567 -2.63 1.17 7.71
N LYS A 568 -2.65 -0.10 7.30
CA LYS A 568 -3.71 -0.71 6.52
C LYS A 568 -4.47 -1.67 7.44
N PRO A 569 -5.62 -1.27 8.03
CA PRO A 569 -6.30 -2.05 9.07
C PRO A 569 -6.74 -3.45 8.66
N TRP A 570 -6.83 -3.71 7.35
CA TRP A 570 -7.10 -5.02 6.80
C TRP A 570 -5.84 -5.88 6.60
N LEU A 571 -4.63 -5.34 6.73
CA LEU A 571 -3.38 -6.09 6.60
C LEU A 571 -2.71 -6.22 7.95
N LEU A 572 -3.33 -7.04 8.79
CA LEU A 572 -2.83 -7.41 10.11
C LEU A 572 -2.17 -8.79 10.05
N SER A 573 -1.28 -9.05 11.02
CA SER A 573 -0.72 -10.37 11.22
C SER A 573 -1.81 -11.33 11.67
N VAL A 574 -2.01 -12.42 10.93
CA VAL A 574 -2.89 -13.55 11.29
C VAL A 574 -2.08 -14.84 11.34
N GLU A 575 -2.62 -15.84 12.04
CA GLU A 575 -1.94 -17.13 12.18
C GLU A 575 -1.97 -17.93 10.87
N ALA A 576 -0.83 -18.51 10.51
CA ALA A 576 -0.74 -19.42 9.38
C ALA A 576 -0.37 -20.80 9.91
N THR A 577 -1.36 -21.48 10.50
CA THR A 577 -1.24 -22.72 11.27
C THR A 577 -0.46 -23.79 10.50
N TYR A 578 -0.72 -23.96 9.20
CA TYR A 578 -0.07 -24.96 8.36
C TYR A 578 1.37 -24.61 8.03
N ASP A 579 1.75 -23.33 8.07
CA ASP A 579 3.11 -22.84 7.79
C ASP A 579 4.03 -22.85 9.00
N LYS A 580 3.53 -23.26 10.17
CA LYS A 580 4.32 -23.33 11.40
C LYS A 580 5.59 -24.17 11.20
N GLY A 581 6.73 -23.58 11.52
CA GLY A 581 8.05 -24.23 11.37
C GLY A 581 8.56 -24.32 9.93
N LYS A 582 7.89 -23.67 8.97
CA LYS A 582 8.40 -23.48 7.60
C LYS A 582 9.25 -22.22 7.53
N LYS A 583 10.10 -22.14 6.50
CA LYS A 583 10.89 -20.94 6.20
C LYS A 583 10.02 -19.97 5.42
N MET A 584 9.84 -18.72 5.85
CA MET A 584 9.07 -17.71 5.12
C MET A 584 9.68 -17.40 3.74
N TRP A 585 8.86 -17.50 2.68
CA TRP A 585 9.24 -17.16 1.30
C TRP A 585 8.29 -16.07 0.78
N GLY A 586 8.83 -14.85 0.66
CA GLY A 586 8.09 -13.64 0.31
C GLY A 586 8.06 -12.62 1.46
N HIS A 587 7.26 -11.57 1.29
CA HIS A 587 7.26 -10.41 2.18
C HIS A 587 6.50 -10.62 3.50
N GLY A 588 5.64 -11.63 3.61
CA GLY A 588 4.91 -11.93 4.85
C GLY A 588 3.55 -11.24 5.00
N VAL A 589 3.32 -10.10 4.33
CA VAL A 589 2.06 -9.34 4.45
C VAL A 589 0.90 -9.95 3.64
N GLY A 590 -0.29 -10.03 4.23
CA GLY A 590 -1.53 -10.46 3.57
C GLY A 590 -1.64 -11.98 3.42
N LEU A 591 -2.17 -12.47 2.29
CA LEU A 591 -2.51 -13.89 2.11
C LEU A 591 -1.25 -14.78 1.96
N SER A 592 -1.12 -15.78 2.84
CA SER A 592 -0.09 -16.84 2.69
C SER A 592 -0.63 -17.96 1.79
N ALA A 593 -0.07 -18.12 0.60
CA ALA A 593 -0.56 -19.05 -0.41
C ALA A 593 -0.60 -20.49 0.08
N ARG A 594 0.48 -20.95 0.73
CA ARG A 594 0.55 -22.31 1.25
C ARG A 594 -0.49 -22.58 2.33
N ASP A 595 -0.57 -21.74 3.36
CA ASP A 595 -1.53 -21.94 4.44
C ASP A 595 -2.98 -21.80 3.96
N ALA A 596 -3.27 -20.86 3.06
CA ALA A 596 -4.58 -20.73 2.44
C ALA A 596 -5.00 -21.98 1.66
N ALA A 597 -4.06 -22.62 0.95
CA ALA A 597 -4.31 -23.89 0.27
C ALA A 597 -4.68 -24.99 1.25
N TYR A 598 -3.95 -25.16 2.35
CA TYR A 598 -4.29 -26.16 3.36
C TYR A 598 -5.61 -25.86 4.07
N ARG A 599 -5.95 -24.59 4.35
CA ARG A 599 -7.26 -24.25 4.91
C ARG A 599 -8.41 -24.60 3.98
N ALA A 600 -8.23 -24.42 2.67
CA ALA A 600 -9.20 -24.86 1.68
C ALA A 600 -9.32 -26.39 1.63
N ASP A 601 -8.19 -27.11 1.70
CA ASP A 601 -8.18 -28.57 1.55
C ASP A 601 -8.56 -29.32 2.83
N GLU A 602 -7.94 -28.98 3.96
CA GLU A 602 -8.08 -29.70 5.22
C GLU A 602 -9.28 -29.17 6.02
N ASP A 603 -9.34 -27.84 6.22
CA ASP A 603 -10.40 -27.20 7.01
C ASP A 603 -11.70 -26.98 6.20
N LYS A 604 -11.67 -27.23 4.90
CA LYS A 604 -12.79 -27.02 3.95
C LYS A 604 -13.30 -25.57 3.95
N TRP A 605 -12.41 -24.61 4.18
CA TRP A 605 -12.78 -23.19 4.14
C TRP A 605 -13.14 -22.75 2.74
N THR A 606 -14.17 -21.92 2.65
CA THR A 606 -14.53 -21.26 1.41
C THR A 606 -13.56 -20.11 1.11
N TRP A 607 -13.52 -19.70 -0.15
CA TRP A 607 -12.68 -18.60 -0.60
C TRP A 607 -12.97 -17.27 0.12
N ASP A 608 -14.23 -16.99 0.43
CA ASP A 608 -14.66 -15.82 1.23
C ASP A 608 -14.13 -15.89 2.67
N GLN A 609 -14.17 -17.06 3.31
CA GLN A 609 -13.60 -17.27 4.64
C GLN A 609 -12.09 -17.07 4.63
N ILE A 610 -11.39 -17.60 3.62
CA ILE A 610 -9.95 -17.41 3.44
C ILE A 610 -9.62 -15.92 3.31
N LEU A 611 -10.32 -15.19 2.43
CA LEU A 611 -10.08 -13.75 2.23
C LEU A 611 -10.34 -12.94 3.50
N LYS A 612 -11.46 -13.15 4.18
CA LYS A 612 -11.79 -12.46 5.44
C LYS A 612 -10.85 -12.80 6.58
N TYR A 613 -10.22 -13.96 6.53
CA TYR A 613 -9.20 -14.34 7.48
C TYR A 613 -7.90 -13.58 7.24
N TYR A 614 -7.39 -13.60 6.01
CA TYR A 614 -6.11 -12.96 5.69
C TYR A 614 -6.17 -11.43 5.57
N TYR A 615 -7.36 -10.91 5.28
CA TYR A 615 -7.62 -9.49 5.19
C TYR A 615 -8.68 -9.10 6.22
N THR A 616 -8.26 -8.47 7.32
CA THR A 616 -9.11 -8.28 8.51
C THR A 616 -10.23 -7.27 8.27
N GLY A 617 -11.46 -7.64 8.64
CA GLY A 617 -12.62 -6.73 8.61
C GLY A 617 -13.06 -6.34 7.20
N VAL A 618 -12.65 -7.11 6.19
CA VAL A 618 -13.03 -6.87 4.80
C VAL A 618 -14.37 -7.51 4.48
N GLU A 619 -14.97 -7.01 3.41
CA GLU A 619 -16.09 -7.62 2.72
C GLU A 619 -15.68 -7.93 1.28
N VAL A 620 -16.18 -9.03 0.74
CA VAL A 620 -16.01 -9.34 -0.68
C VAL A 620 -17.25 -8.86 -1.42
N LYS A 621 -17.08 -7.91 -2.35
CA LYS A 621 -18.18 -7.31 -3.10
C LYS A 621 -17.92 -7.41 -4.59
N LYS A 622 -18.99 -7.60 -5.35
CA LYS A 622 -18.92 -7.59 -6.80
C LYS A 622 -18.94 -6.14 -7.30
N LEU A 623 -17.98 -5.82 -8.14
CA LEU A 623 -17.82 -4.51 -8.77
C LEU A 623 -18.13 -4.54 -10.27
N TRP A 624 -18.02 -5.68 -10.97
CA TRP A 624 -18.41 -5.84 -12.38
C TRP A 624 -18.89 -7.25 -12.75
#